data_AF-A0A8C5G4Z9-F1
#
_entry.id   AF-A0A8C5G4Z9-F1
#
_cell.length_a   1.000
_cell.length_b   1.000
_cell.length_c   1.000
_cell.angle_alpha   90.00
_cell.angle_beta   90.00
_cell.angle_gamma   90.00
#
_symmetry.space_group_name_H-M   'P 1'
#
loop_
_entity.id
_entity.type
_entity.pdbx_description
1 polymer ?
#
loop_
_entity_poly.entity_id
_entity_poly.type
_entity_poly.pdbx_seq_one_letter_code
_entity_poly.pdbx_strand_id
1 'polypeptide(L)'
;MGLLCAAVPRTVQSCRHFWGWLNAVFNKVDYERIKAVGPDRAAAEWLLRCGARVRFQGFDRWHMDYNGLPTGPLGRYKIQAIDATESCIMYRGFDHLEGLKCVEEIKLNKCIYIEDVCLERLSSIENLQQSVYMMEVVSCGNVSDRGVIALHKLRNLEYLFLSDLPAIKDKQTTVDRLKTALPQLDVVTDLD
;
A
#
# COMPACT_ATOMS: atom_id res chain seq x y z
N MET A 1 -39.32 29.16 -38.50
CA MET A 1 -37.92 29.21 -38.02
C MET A 1 -37.94 29.11 -36.51
N GLY A 2 -37.38 28.04 -35.94
CA GLY A 2 -37.32 27.82 -34.51
C GLY A 2 -37.15 26.34 -34.17
N LEU A 3 -35.97 25.78 -34.48
CA LEU A 3 -35.57 24.44 -34.05
C LEU A 3 -35.27 24.49 -32.55
N LEU A 4 -36.04 23.75 -31.76
CA LEU A 4 -35.71 23.44 -30.36
C LEU A 4 -34.54 22.46 -30.35
N CYS A 5 -33.40 22.91 -29.83
CA CYS A 5 -32.22 22.09 -29.62
C CYS A 5 -32.47 21.17 -28.41
N ALA A 6 -32.54 19.85 -28.64
CA ALA A 6 -32.61 18.87 -27.57
C ALA A 6 -31.25 18.76 -26.87
N ALA A 7 -31.21 18.99 -25.56
CA ALA A 7 -30.03 18.77 -24.75
C ALA A 7 -29.76 17.26 -24.62
N VAL A 8 -28.59 16.83 -25.07
CA VAL A 8 -28.09 15.45 -24.90
C VAL A 8 -27.52 15.30 -23.48
N PRO A 9 -27.91 14.27 -22.70
CA PRO A 9 -27.29 14.03 -21.40
C PRO A 9 -25.86 13.50 -21.60
N ARG A 10 -24.87 14.19 -21.03
CA ARG A 10 -23.47 13.74 -20.99
C ARG A 10 -23.35 12.51 -20.08
N THR A 11 -22.99 11.38 -20.66
CA THR A 11 -22.72 10.11 -19.98
C THR A 11 -21.37 10.15 -19.23
N VAL A 12 -21.38 10.65 -17.99
CA VAL A 12 -20.20 10.68 -17.09
C VAL A 12 -19.84 9.28 -16.52
N GLN A 13 -20.66 8.26 -16.76
CA GLN A 13 -20.48 6.92 -16.21
C GLN A 13 -19.35 6.11 -16.87
N SER A 14 -19.15 6.25 -18.18
CA SER A 14 -18.20 5.42 -18.95
C SER A 14 -16.73 5.61 -18.52
N CYS A 15 -16.32 6.84 -18.20
CA CYS A 15 -14.94 7.14 -17.80
C CYS A 15 -14.56 6.49 -16.46
N ARG A 16 -15.49 6.39 -15.50
CA ARG A 16 -15.19 5.75 -14.19
C ARG A 16 -14.94 4.25 -14.33
N HIS A 17 -15.60 3.60 -15.30
CA HIS A 17 -15.40 2.16 -15.57
C HIS A 17 -14.05 1.88 -16.22
N PHE A 18 -13.60 2.70 -17.18
CA PHE A 18 -12.29 2.52 -17.80
C PHE A 18 -11.14 2.70 -16.80
N TRP A 19 -11.13 3.79 -16.04
CA TRP A 19 -10.08 4.04 -15.05
C TRP A 19 -10.10 3.02 -13.90
N GLY A 20 -11.29 2.59 -13.47
CA GLY A 20 -11.43 1.50 -12.51
C GLY A 20 -10.88 0.17 -13.02
N TRP A 21 -11.17 -0.18 -14.28
CA TRP A 21 -10.59 -1.36 -14.94
C TRP A 21 -9.07 -1.27 -15.05
N LEU A 22 -8.55 -0.12 -15.48
CA LEU A 22 -7.12 0.08 -15.66
C LEU A 22 -6.35 -0.08 -14.33
N ASN A 23 -6.86 0.52 -13.24
CA ASN A 23 -6.29 0.35 -11.90
C ASN A 23 -6.34 -1.11 -11.43
N ALA A 24 -7.43 -1.82 -11.72
CA ALA A 24 -7.54 -3.24 -11.40
C ALA A 24 -6.53 -4.09 -12.17
N VAL A 25 -6.23 -3.75 -13.44
CA VAL A 25 -5.21 -4.43 -14.25
C VAL A 25 -3.82 -4.14 -13.71
N PHE A 26 -3.48 -2.88 -13.39
CA PHE A 26 -2.17 -2.54 -12.82
C PHE A 26 -1.89 -3.27 -11.51
N ASN A 27 -2.93 -3.47 -10.69
CA ASN A 27 -2.78 -4.16 -9.42
C ASN A 27 -2.92 -5.69 -9.53
N LYS A 28 -3.28 -6.25 -10.68
CA LYS A 28 -3.43 -7.70 -10.80
C LYS A 28 -2.08 -8.40 -10.58
N VAL A 29 -2.10 -9.45 -9.77
CA VAL A 29 -0.94 -10.31 -9.53
C VAL A 29 -0.72 -11.23 -10.72
N ASP A 30 0.51 -11.25 -11.21
CA ASP A 30 0.98 -12.19 -12.23
C ASP A 30 1.87 -13.24 -11.55
N TYR A 31 1.27 -14.39 -11.23
CA TYR A 31 1.95 -15.49 -10.56
C TYR A 31 3.02 -16.16 -11.43
N GLU A 32 2.86 -16.15 -12.76
CA GLU A 32 3.90 -16.64 -13.67
C GLU A 32 5.10 -15.69 -13.67
N ARG A 33 4.85 -14.38 -13.57
CA ARG A 33 5.93 -13.40 -13.38
C ARG A 33 6.66 -13.63 -12.07
N ILE A 34 5.95 -13.82 -10.96
CA ILE A 34 6.57 -14.14 -9.66
C ILE A 34 7.46 -15.39 -9.77
N LYS A 35 6.99 -16.43 -10.45
CA LYS A 35 7.75 -17.67 -10.66
C LYS A 35 9.00 -17.46 -11.52
N ALA A 36 8.92 -16.58 -12.52
CA ALA A 36 10.02 -16.30 -13.44
C ALA A 36 11.11 -15.39 -12.85
N VAL A 37 10.74 -14.36 -12.09
CA VAL A 37 11.68 -13.32 -11.62
C VAL A 37 11.83 -13.24 -10.09
N GLY A 38 11.07 -14.04 -9.36
CA GLY A 38 11.02 -14.03 -7.90
C GLY A 38 10.11 -12.94 -7.33
N PRO A 39 9.74 -13.07 -6.05
CA PRO A 39 8.74 -12.20 -5.42
C PRO A 39 9.21 -10.74 -5.32
N ASP A 40 10.45 -10.49 -4.88
CA ASP A 40 10.98 -9.14 -4.73
C ASP A 40 10.98 -8.36 -6.05
N ARG A 41 11.37 -9.00 -7.15
CA ARG A 41 11.38 -8.34 -8.46
C ARG A 41 9.97 -8.08 -8.96
N ALA A 42 9.06 -9.05 -8.85
CA ALA A 42 7.67 -8.89 -9.28
C ALA A 42 6.93 -7.82 -8.45
N ALA A 43 7.17 -7.77 -7.14
CA ALA A 43 6.63 -6.75 -6.26
C ALA A 43 7.19 -5.36 -6.58
N ALA A 44 8.50 -5.23 -6.83
CA ALA A 44 9.08 -3.96 -7.26
C ALA A 44 8.48 -3.48 -8.59
N GLU A 45 8.31 -4.37 -9.57
CA GLU A 45 7.63 -4.04 -10.83
C GLU A 45 6.19 -3.56 -10.60
N TRP A 46 5.45 -4.16 -9.67
CA TRP A 46 4.10 -3.72 -9.29
C TRP A 46 4.09 -2.37 -8.58
N LEU A 47 4.95 -2.19 -7.59
CA LEU A 47 5.01 -0.95 -6.83
C LEU A 47 5.36 0.22 -7.77
N LEU A 48 6.39 0.07 -8.60
CA LEU A 48 6.84 1.14 -9.49
C LEU A 48 5.83 1.46 -10.60
N ARG A 49 5.18 0.47 -11.21
CA ARG A 49 4.11 0.75 -12.20
C ARG A 49 2.88 1.41 -11.58
N CYS A 50 2.69 1.26 -10.27
CA CYS A 50 1.66 1.94 -9.49
C CYS A 50 2.12 3.29 -8.90
N GLY A 51 3.31 3.78 -9.27
CA GLY A 51 3.84 5.07 -8.82
C GLY A 51 4.50 5.06 -7.43
N ALA A 52 4.66 3.89 -6.81
CA ALA A 52 5.44 3.76 -5.58
C ALA A 52 6.94 3.62 -5.88
N ARG A 53 7.76 3.70 -4.83
CA ARG A 53 9.21 3.49 -4.89
C ARG A 53 9.65 2.47 -3.86
N VAL A 54 10.76 1.79 -4.14
CA VAL A 54 11.33 0.77 -3.25
C VAL A 54 12.80 1.02 -2.98
N ARG A 55 13.26 0.62 -1.81
CA ARG A 55 14.68 0.55 -1.46
C ARG A 55 15.04 -0.90 -1.22
N PHE A 56 16.13 -1.36 -1.84
CA PHE A 56 16.63 -2.72 -1.66
C PHE A 56 17.66 -2.76 -0.52
N GLN A 57 17.82 -3.91 0.12
CA GLN A 57 18.87 -4.12 1.13
C GLN A 57 20.26 -3.77 0.57
N GLY A 58 21.05 -3.04 1.36
CA GLY A 58 22.39 -2.58 0.96
C GLY A 58 22.40 -1.40 -0.01
N PHE A 59 21.24 -0.81 -0.32
CA PHE A 59 21.15 0.43 -1.10
C PHE A 59 20.63 1.57 -0.23
N ASP A 60 21.31 2.73 -0.32
CA ASP A 60 20.83 3.97 0.30
C ASP A 60 19.80 4.69 -0.58
N ARG A 61 19.82 4.44 -1.89
CA ARG A 61 18.94 5.11 -2.86
C ARG A 61 17.59 4.42 -3.02
N TRP A 62 16.57 5.23 -3.26
CA TRP A 62 15.26 4.77 -3.72
C TRP A 62 15.25 4.46 -5.21
N HIS A 63 14.53 3.41 -5.60
CA HIS A 63 14.25 3.03 -6.97
C HIS A 63 12.80 3.39 -7.29
N MET A 64 12.62 4.30 -8.25
CA MET A 64 11.33 4.84 -8.67
C MET A 64 11.12 4.79 -10.19
N ASP A 65 12.18 4.54 -10.96
CA ASP A 65 12.10 4.31 -12.41
C ASP A 65 11.98 2.81 -12.69
N TYR A 66 10.86 2.41 -13.27
CA TYR A 66 10.57 1.02 -13.64
C TYR A 66 11.64 0.45 -14.59
N ASN A 67 12.09 1.25 -15.56
CA ASN A 67 13.08 0.82 -16.55
C ASN A 67 14.50 0.75 -15.94
N GLY A 68 14.72 1.45 -14.82
CA GLY A 68 15.96 1.45 -14.05
C GLY A 68 16.05 0.36 -12.98
N LEU A 69 15.09 -0.57 -12.90
CA LEU A 69 15.13 -1.64 -11.91
C LEU A 69 16.37 -2.53 -12.09
N PRO A 70 17.15 -2.76 -11.01
CA PRO A 70 18.44 -3.44 -11.11
C PRO A 70 18.27 -4.85 -11.66
N THR A 71 19.14 -5.22 -12.59
CA THR A 71 19.23 -6.56 -13.17
C THR A 71 20.34 -7.35 -12.49
N GLY A 72 20.22 -8.67 -12.52
CA GLY A 72 21.18 -9.56 -11.89
C GLY A 72 20.61 -10.95 -11.63
N PRO A 73 21.36 -11.81 -10.90
CA PRO A 73 20.90 -13.13 -10.52
C PRO A 73 19.54 -13.11 -9.81
N LEU A 74 18.74 -14.15 -10.06
CA LEU A 74 17.42 -14.32 -9.46
C LEU A 74 17.50 -14.21 -7.93
N GLY A 75 16.63 -13.39 -7.35
CA GLY A 75 16.53 -13.23 -5.90
C GLY A 75 17.65 -12.44 -5.23
N ARG A 76 18.60 -11.86 -5.98
CA ARG A 76 19.71 -11.07 -5.43
C ARG A 76 19.25 -9.84 -4.64
N TYR A 77 18.27 -9.09 -5.16
CA TYR A 77 17.82 -7.85 -4.56
C TYR A 77 16.57 -8.10 -3.73
N LYS A 78 16.63 -7.73 -2.45
CA LYS A 78 15.55 -7.88 -1.47
C LYS A 78 14.96 -6.54 -1.11
N ILE A 79 13.65 -6.38 -1.22
CA ILE A 79 12.99 -5.12 -0.85
C ILE A 79 13.11 -4.96 0.66
N GLN A 80 13.64 -3.81 1.09
CA GLN A 80 13.78 -3.43 2.49
C GLN A 80 12.76 -2.35 2.89
N ALA A 81 12.52 -1.37 2.02
CA ALA A 81 11.55 -0.31 2.30
C ALA A 81 10.64 -0.06 1.11
N ILE A 82 9.38 0.25 1.40
CA ILE A 82 8.36 0.62 0.43
C ILE A 82 7.86 2.01 0.78
N ASP A 83 7.81 2.90 -0.20
CA ASP A 83 7.16 4.19 -0.09
C ASP A 83 6.17 4.35 -1.24
N ALA A 84 4.89 4.34 -0.89
CA ALA A 84 3.77 4.42 -1.80
C ALA A 84 3.12 5.81 -1.81
N THR A 85 3.90 6.88 -1.67
CA THR A 85 3.39 8.25 -1.76
C THR A 85 2.69 8.51 -3.10
N GLU A 86 1.43 8.95 -3.05
CA GLU A 86 0.57 9.26 -4.22
C GLU A 86 0.41 8.07 -5.18
N SER A 87 0.53 6.84 -4.65
CA SER A 87 0.44 5.61 -5.42
C SER A 87 -1.01 5.14 -5.66
N CYS A 88 -1.22 4.47 -6.79
CA CYS A 88 -2.49 3.80 -7.12
C CYS A 88 -2.57 2.33 -6.67
N ILE A 89 -1.72 1.90 -5.73
CA ILE A 89 -1.83 0.55 -5.15
C ILE A 89 -3.19 0.35 -4.45
N MET A 90 -3.74 -0.86 -4.56
CA MET A 90 -5.01 -1.24 -3.95
C MET A 90 -5.00 -2.72 -3.59
N TYR A 91 -5.99 -3.16 -2.81
CA TYR A 91 -6.14 -4.54 -2.29
C TYR A 91 -5.69 -5.65 -3.24
N ARG A 92 -6.10 -5.60 -4.51
CA ARG A 92 -5.80 -6.63 -5.52
C ARG A 92 -4.31 -6.90 -5.75
N GLY A 93 -3.45 -5.92 -5.46
CA GLY A 93 -2.01 -6.05 -5.65
C GLY A 93 -1.25 -6.53 -4.43
N PHE A 94 -1.88 -6.55 -3.25
CA PHE A 94 -1.18 -6.85 -2.00
C PHE A 94 -0.64 -8.28 -1.94
N ASP A 95 -1.17 -9.21 -2.75
CA ASP A 95 -0.63 -10.57 -2.83
C ASP A 95 0.79 -10.62 -3.42
N HIS A 96 1.26 -9.58 -4.11
CA HIS A 96 2.69 -9.48 -4.50
C HIS A 96 3.62 -9.42 -3.28
N LEU A 97 3.10 -9.01 -2.11
CA LEU A 97 3.89 -8.88 -0.88
C LEU A 97 4.09 -10.22 -0.17
N GLU A 98 3.34 -11.28 -0.52
CA GLU A 98 3.37 -12.57 0.21
C GLU A 98 4.77 -13.18 0.28
N GLY A 99 5.55 -13.08 -0.81
CA GLY A 99 6.87 -13.67 -0.89
C GLY A 99 8.01 -12.81 -0.35
N LEU A 100 7.73 -11.60 0.15
CA LEU A 100 8.77 -10.66 0.62
C LEU A 100 9.13 -10.94 2.07
N LYS A 101 10.41 -11.21 2.33
CA LYS A 101 10.90 -11.65 3.66
C LYS A 101 11.67 -10.59 4.45
N CYS A 102 11.98 -9.46 3.81
CA CYS A 102 12.95 -8.49 4.31
C CYS A 102 12.39 -7.07 4.37
N VAL A 103 11.08 -6.89 4.25
CA VAL A 103 10.46 -5.56 4.26
C VAL A 103 10.38 -5.08 5.69
N GLU A 104 11.08 -4.00 5.97
CA GLU A 104 11.24 -3.43 7.30
C GLU A 104 10.40 -2.15 7.47
N GLU A 105 10.25 -1.37 6.39
CA GLU A 105 9.59 -0.07 6.41
C GLU A 105 8.50 0.03 5.33
N ILE A 106 7.31 0.51 5.70
CA ILE A 106 6.21 0.75 4.74
C ILE A 106 5.59 2.14 4.97
N LYS A 107 5.61 2.98 3.94
CA LYS A 107 4.94 4.30 3.95
C LYS A 107 3.77 4.31 2.96
N LEU A 108 2.57 4.59 3.46
CA LEU A 108 1.35 4.78 2.68
C LEU A 108 0.90 6.23 2.83
N ASN A 109 1.23 7.08 1.86
CA ASN A 109 0.95 8.51 1.91
C ASN A 109 0.08 8.92 0.72
N LYS A 110 -1.09 9.54 0.96
CA LYS A 110 -2.04 9.95 -0.07
C LYS A 110 -2.45 8.83 -1.03
N CYS A 111 -2.51 7.58 -0.54
CA CYS A 111 -2.93 6.44 -1.36
C CYS A 111 -4.47 6.34 -1.38
N ILE A 112 -5.12 6.98 -2.37
CA ILE A 112 -6.59 7.14 -2.40
C ILE A 112 -7.38 5.82 -2.51
N TYR A 113 -6.74 4.72 -2.93
CA TYR A 113 -7.35 3.39 -3.07
C TYR A 113 -7.02 2.43 -1.92
N ILE A 114 -6.30 2.92 -0.89
CA ILE A 114 -6.07 2.15 0.33
C ILE A 114 -7.30 2.27 1.23
N GLU A 115 -7.77 1.12 1.69
CA GLU A 115 -8.93 0.93 2.54
C GLU A 115 -8.57 -0.06 3.67
N ASP A 116 -9.44 -0.22 4.66
CA ASP A 116 -9.25 -1.15 5.77
C ASP A 116 -8.84 -2.57 5.33
N VAL A 117 -9.48 -3.11 4.28
CA VAL A 117 -9.17 -4.45 3.75
C VAL A 117 -7.74 -4.58 3.23
N CYS A 118 -7.12 -3.47 2.81
CA CYS A 118 -5.72 -3.47 2.39
C CYS A 118 -4.80 -3.65 3.61
N LEU A 119 -5.07 -2.94 4.71
CA LEU A 119 -4.32 -3.06 5.96
C LEU A 119 -4.55 -4.42 6.63
N GLU A 120 -5.78 -4.92 6.61
CA GLU A 120 -6.12 -6.28 7.04
C GLU A 120 -5.32 -7.33 6.25
N ARG A 121 -5.28 -7.20 4.91
CA ARG A 121 -4.51 -8.12 4.07
C ARG A 121 -3.01 -8.03 4.37
N LEU A 122 -2.43 -6.82 4.40
CA LEU A 122 -1.03 -6.60 4.75
C LEU A 122 -0.68 -7.24 6.10
N SER A 123 -1.50 -6.99 7.12
CA SER A 123 -1.31 -7.53 8.48
C SER A 123 -1.43 -9.06 8.55
N SER A 124 -2.11 -9.70 7.58
CA SER A 124 -2.27 -11.15 7.52
C SER A 124 -1.07 -11.89 6.93
N ILE A 125 -0.13 -11.18 6.29
CA ILE A 125 1.01 -11.80 5.61
C ILE A 125 2.10 -12.12 6.64
N GLU A 126 2.32 -13.41 6.89
CA GLU A 126 3.23 -13.89 7.95
C GLU A 126 4.65 -13.32 7.84
N ASN A 127 5.18 -13.19 6.62
CA ASN A 127 6.52 -12.62 6.42
C ASN A 127 6.59 -11.15 6.86
N LEU A 128 5.55 -10.36 6.59
CA LEU A 128 5.49 -8.96 7.01
C LEU A 128 5.29 -8.83 8.51
N GLN A 129 4.53 -9.73 9.14
CA GLN A 129 4.39 -9.76 10.60
C GLN A 129 5.74 -9.91 11.31
N GLN A 130 6.71 -10.57 10.65
CA GLN A 130 8.05 -10.83 11.17
C GLN A 130 9.09 -9.79 10.81
N SER A 131 8.86 -8.99 9.76
CA SER A 131 9.90 -8.12 9.21
C SER A 131 9.62 -6.64 9.37
N VAL A 132 8.35 -6.22 9.31
CA VAL A 132 7.99 -4.80 9.36
C VAL A 132 8.13 -4.28 10.79
N TYR A 133 8.99 -3.28 10.98
CA TYR A 133 9.17 -2.59 12.26
C TYR A 133 8.67 -1.14 12.22
N MET A 134 8.57 -0.54 11.04
CA MET A 134 8.16 0.85 10.87
C MET A 134 7.05 0.99 9.82
N MET A 135 5.99 1.70 10.18
CA MET A 135 4.91 2.00 9.24
C MET A 135 4.40 3.44 9.37
N GLU A 136 4.07 4.06 8.24
CA GLU A 136 3.38 5.35 8.17
C GLU A 136 2.09 5.22 7.34
N VAL A 137 0.99 5.77 7.85
CA VAL A 137 -0.29 5.88 7.13
C VAL A 137 -0.77 7.33 7.20
N VAL A 138 -0.67 8.03 6.07
CA VAL A 138 -0.89 9.48 5.98
C VAL A 138 -1.86 9.79 4.85
N SER A 139 -2.88 10.62 5.10
CA SER A 139 -3.84 11.08 4.08
C SER A 139 -4.51 9.94 3.28
N CYS A 140 -4.69 8.77 3.90
CA CYS A 140 -5.41 7.63 3.32
C CYS A 140 -6.87 7.66 3.76
N GLY A 141 -7.69 8.48 3.09
CA GLY A 141 -9.03 8.87 3.58
C GLY A 141 -10.06 7.76 3.80
N ASN A 142 -9.86 6.55 3.27
CA ASN A 142 -10.76 5.41 3.48
C ASN A 142 -10.28 4.45 4.58
N VAL A 143 -9.17 4.77 5.27
CA VAL A 143 -8.67 3.99 6.40
C VAL A 143 -9.37 4.44 7.68
N SER A 144 -10.07 3.51 8.32
CA SER A 144 -10.79 3.73 9.58
C SER A 144 -10.07 3.08 10.77
N ASP A 145 -10.65 3.23 11.96
CA ASP A 145 -10.23 2.52 13.17
C ASP A 145 -10.02 1.01 12.92
N ARG A 146 -10.89 0.38 12.10
CA ARG A 146 -10.84 -1.06 11.80
C ARG A 146 -9.54 -1.45 11.10
N GLY A 147 -9.17 -0.74 10.04
CA GLY A 147 -7.95 -1.01 9.29
C GLY A 147 -6.70 -0.78 10.12
N VAL A 148 -6.66 0.31 10.89
CA VAL A 148 -5.53 0.61 11.78
C VAL A 148 -5.39 -0.45 12.87
N ILE A 149 -6.47 -0.85 13.54
CA ILE A 149 -6.44 -1.90 14.56
C ILE A 149 -5.91 -3.22 14.00
N ALA A 150 -6.18 -3.56 12.73
CA ALA A 150 -5.68 -4.79 12.11
C ALA A 150 -4.13 -4.90 12.13
N LEU A 151 -3.43 -3.76 12.17
CA LEU A 151 -1.96 -3.70 12.23
C LEU A 151 -1.36 -4.35 13.49
N HIS A 152 -2.16 -4.64 14.53
CA HIS A 152 -1.70 -5.37 15.71
C HIS A 152 -1.05 -6.74 15.41
N LYS A 153 -1.33 -7.34 14.23
CA LYS A 153 -0.71 -8.60 13.82
C LYS A 153 0.75 -8.43 13.41
N LEU A 154 1.19 -7.21 13.10
CA LEU A 154 2.58 -6.89 12.81
C LEU A 154 3.37 -6.90 14.12
N ARG A 155 3.69 -8.09 14.62
CA ARG A 155 4.23 -8.32 15.97
C ARG A 155 5.59 -7.67 16.24
N ASN A 156 6.32 -7.30 15.20
CA ASN A 156 7.60 -6.60 15.29
C ASN A 156 7.48 -5.10 15.00
N LEU A 157 6.26 -4.57 14.85
CA LEU A 157 6.05 -3.14 14.62
C LEU A 157 6.42 -2.36 15.89
N GLU A 158 7.41 -1.48 15.76
CA GLU A 158 7.94 -0.65 16.85
C GLU A 158 7.53 0.81 16.68
N TYR A 159 7.31 1.26 15.44
CA TYR A 159 6.89 2.63 15.14
C TYR A 159 5.71 2.68 14.16
N LEU A 160 4.66 3.39 14.56
CA LEU A 160 3.50 3.69 13.71
C LEU A 160 3.18 5.18 13.73
N PHE A 161 3.24 5.81 12.56
CA PHE A 161 2.78 7.18 12.37
C PHE A 161 1.44 7.23 11.64
N LEU A 162 0.45 7.91 12.22
CA LEU A 162 -0.89 8.10 11.66
C LEU A 162 -1.18 9.59 11.53
N SER A 163 -1.53 10.06 10.34
CA SER A 163 -1.84 11.48 10.11
C SER A 163 -2.92 11.67 9.06
N ASP A 164 -3.80 12.65 9.26
CA ASP A 164 -4.84 13.03 8.29
C ASP A 164 -5.69 11.82 7.82
N LEU A 165 -6.29 11.10 8.78
CA LEU A 165 -7.15 9.93 8.52
C LEU A 165 -8.59 10.23 8.96
N PRO A 166 -9.39 10.95 8.15
CA PRO A 166 -10.72 11.47 8.55
C PRO A 166 -11.77 10.39 8.84
N ALA A 167 -11.52 9.14 8.45
CA ALA A 167 -12.39 8.01 8.75
C ALA A 167 -12.12 7.37 10.13
N ILE A 168 -11.04 7.75 10.82
CA ILE A 168 -10.83 7.39 12.23
C ILE A 168 -11.77 8.23 13.10
N LYS A 169 -12.57 7.56 13.94
CA LYS A 169 -13.57 8.21 14.80
C LYS A 169 -13.22 8.14 16.28
N ASP A 170 -12.47 7.13 16.69
CA ASP A 170 -12.07 6.95 18.09
C ASP A 170 -10.57 6.69 18.18
N LYS A 171 -9.81 7.77 18.01
CA LYS A 171 -8.35 7.80 18.12
C LYS A 171 -7.86 7.13 19.41
N GLN A 172 -8.47 7.46 20.55
CA GLN A 172 -8.01 6.97 21.84
C GLN A 172 -8.18 5.46 21.95
N THR A 173 -9.39 4.94 21.66
CA THR A 173 -9.64 3.49 21.68
C THR A 173 -8.77 2.75 20.65
N THR A 174 -8.57 3.32 19.47
CA THR A 174 -7.70 2.75 18.43
C THR A 174 -6.26 2.61 18.92
N VAL A 175 -5.69 3.67 19.50
CA VAL A 175 -4.33 3.64 20.07
C VAL A 175 -4.24 2.68 21.24
N ASP A 176 -5.22 2.67 22.15
CA ASP A 176 -5.22 1.80 23.32
C ASP A 176 -5.27 0.32 22.93
N ARG A 177 -6.05 -0.04 21.91
CA ARG A 177 -6.09 -1.41 21.37
C ARG A 177 -4.75 -1.84 20.79
N LEU A 178 -4.11 -0.95 20.02
CA LEU A 178 -2.78 -1.22 19.45
C LEU A 178 -1.75 -1.41 20.56
N LYS A 179 -1.69 -0.51 21.55
CA LYS A 179 -0.74 -0.60 22.67
C LYS A 179 -1.02 -1.78 23.60
N THR A 180 -2.28 -2.20 23.73
CA THR A 180 -2.62 -3.43 24.48
C THR A 180 -2.06 -4.66 23.79
N ALA A 181 -2.13 -4.72 22.45
CA ALA A 181 -1.62 -5.86 21.68
C ALA A 181 -0.10 -5.80 21.46
N LEU A 182 0.46 -4.60 21.31
CA LEU A 182 1.87 -4.32 21.05
C LEU A 182 2.39 -3.29 22.09
N PRO A 183 2.77 -3.72 23.31
CA PRO A 183 3.09 -2.80 24.40
C PRO A 183 4.29 -1.88 24.17
N GLN A 184 5.19 -2.27 23.26
CA GLN A 184 6.39 -1.51 22.90
C GLN A 184 6.18 -0.60 21.68
N LEU A 185 5.00 -0.63 21.05
CA LEU A 185 4.71 0.16 19.87
C LEU A 185 4.62 1.65 20.24
N ASP A 186 5.49 2.45 19.63
CA ASP A 186 5.36 3.89 19.61
C ASP A 186 4.34 4.29 18.54
N VAL A 187 3.24 4.91 18.98
CA VAL A 187 2.18 5.39 18.10
C VAL A 187 2.16 6.90 18.15
N VAL A 188 2.59 7.52 17.06
CA VAL A 188 2.57 8.97 16.87
C VAL A 188 1.36 9.31 15.99
N THR A 189 0.54 10.24 16.46
CA THR A 189 -0.71 10.59 15.78
C THR A 189 -0.83 12.08 15.57
N ASP A 190 -1.17 12.47 14.36
CA ASP A 190 -1.59 13.82 13.96
C ASP A 190 -2.98 13.71 13.32
N LEU A 191 -3.95 13.38 14.18
CA LEU A 191 -5.34 13.10 13.83
C LEU A 191 -6.21 14.16 14.54
N ASP A 192 -6.90 14.97 13.74
CA ASP A 192 -7.84 16.02 14.16
C ASP A 192 -9.25 15.49 14.44
#